data_AF-A0AAV3Q9Q6-F1
#
_entry.id   AF-A0AAV3Q9Q6-F1
#
_cell.length_a   1.000
_cell.length_b   1.000
_cell.length_c   1.000
_cell.angle_alpha   90.00
_cell.angle_beta   90.00
_cell.angle_gamma   90.00
#
_symmetry.space_group_name_H-M   'P 1'
#
loop_
_entity.id
_entity.type
_entity.pdbx_description
1 polymer ?
#
loop_
_entity_poly.entity_id
_entity_poly.type
_entity_poly.pdbx_seq_one_letter_code
_entity_poly.pdbx_strand_id
1 'polypeptide(L)'
;MKLHGFEIQWKYDRDNACLHQDISLEMLLKLVKVFGQVIYYSLSAPSSVGVDIEAEQRFERCNLCFIELEKVKRHLPDLSRKGGSIAKSAQELNLVLQEVSCG
;
A
#
# COMPACT_ATOMS: atom_id res chain seq x y z
N MET A 1 6.29 -32.43 -26.82
CA MET A 1 6.96 -31.12 -27.01
C MET A 1 6.07 -29.89 -26.76
N LYS A 2 4.74 -29.89 -27.02
CA LYS A 2 3.88 -28.72 -26.75
C LYS A 2 3.67 -28.37 -25.27
N LEU A 3 3.69 -29.36 -24.36
CA LEU A 3 3.46 -29.15 -22.93
C LEU A 3 4.61 -28.37 -22.26
N HIS A 4 5.85 -28.65 -22.64
CA HIS A 4 7.03 -28.02 -22.06
C HIS A 4 7.12 -26.52 -22.39
N GLY A 5 6.67 -26.11 -23.58
CA GLY A 5 6.57 -24.69 -23.95
C GLY A 5 5.47 -23.95 -23.20
N PHE A 6 4.35 -24.63 -22.90
CA PHE A 6 3.26 -24.07 -22.11
C PHE A 6 3.69 -23.90 -20.65
N GLU A 7 4.30 -24.90 -20.02
CA GLU A 7 4.81 -24.80 -18.63
C GLU A 7 5.84 -23.67 -18.44
N ILE A 8 6.75 -23.48 -19.41
CA ILE A 8 7.74 -22.39 -19.36
C ILE A 8 7.06 -21.02 -19.47
N GLN A 9 6.11 -20.87 -20.40
CA GLN A 9 5.35 -19.63 -20.57
C GLN A 9 4.54 -19.30 -19.30
N TRP A 10 3.83 -20.28 -18.73
CA TRP A 10 3.09 -20.10 -17.48
C TRP A 10 3.97 -19.73 -16.30
N LYS A 11 5.18 -20.30 -16.24
CA LYS A 11 6.14 -19.97 -15.20
C LYS A 11 6.66 -18.53 -15.38
N TYR A 12 6.98 -18.12 -16.61
CA TYR A 12 7.40 -16.76 -16.91
C TYR A 12 6.31 -15.73 -16.58
N ASP A 13 5.07 -15.97 -16.98
CA ASP A 13 3.94 -15.06 -16.71
C ASP A 13 3.64 -14.95 -15.21
N ARG A 14 3.74 -16.07 -14.47
CA ARG A 14 3.62 -16.10 -13.01
C ARG A 14 4.75 -15.32 -12.34
N ASP A 15 6.00 -15.57 -12.74
CA ASP A 15 7.18 -14.93 -12.16
C ASP A 15 7.17 -13.40 -12.46
N ASN A 16 6.71 -12.98 -13.65
CA ASN A 16 6.47 -11.57 -13.98
C ASN A 16 5.36 -10.95 -13.11
N ALA A 17 4.20 -11.58 -13.00
CA ALA A 17 3.10 -11.07 -12.18
C ALA A 17 3.50 -10.91 -10.70
N CYS A 18 4.35 -11.80 -10.19
CA CYS A 18 4.94 -11.69 -8.86
C CYS A 18 5.92 -10.51 -8.74
N LEU A 19 6.76 -10.24 -9.75
CA LEU A 19 7.67 -9.09 -9.78
C LEU A 19 6.92 -7.75 -9.68
N HIS A 20 5.89 -7.56 -10.51
CA HIS A 20 5.09 -6.33 -10.48
C HIS A 20 4.43 -6.12 -9.11
N GLN A 21 3.97 -7.21 -8.47
CA GLN A 21 3.40 -7.16 -7.12
C GLN A 21 4.45 -6.79 -6.06
N ASP A 22 5.65 -7.35 -6.15
CA ASP A 22 6.73 -7.09 -5.19
C ASP A 22 7.20 -5.62 -5.27
N ILE A 23 7.45 -5.12 -6.49
CA ILE A 23 7.82 -3.73 -6.73
C ILE A 23 6.72 -2.78 -6.23
N SER A 24 5.45 -3.09 -6.52
CA SER A 24 4.33 -2.25 -6.10
C SER A 24 4.19 -2.19 -4.58
N LEU A 25 4.35 -3.33 -3.90
CA LEU A 25 4.34 -3.37 -2.44
C LEU A 25 5.52 -2.61 -1.83
N GLU A 26 6.70 -2.72 -2.42
CA GLU A 26 7.89 -1.99 -1.96
C GLU A 26 7.71 -0.47 -2.13
N MET A 27 7.14 -0.02 -3.24
CA MET A 27 6.80 1.39 -3.47
C MET A 27 5.76 1.89 -2.45
N LEU A 28 4.70 1.12 -2.22
CA LEU A 28 3.68 1.46 -1.22
C LEU A 28 4.28 1.53 0.18
N LEU A 29 5.15 0.59 0.55
CA LEU A 29 5.85 0.60 1.83
C LEU A 29 6.67 1.88 2.02
N LYS A 30 7.46 2.28 1.01
CA LYS A 30 8.22 3.55 1.05
C LYS A 30 7.30 4.75 1.16
N LEU A 31 6.19 4.78 0.42
CA LEU A 31 5.21 5.86 0.46
C LEU A 31 4.61 5.99 1.86
N VAL A 32 4.14 4.90 2.47
CA VAL A 32 3.53 4.94 3.81
C VAL A 32 4.57 5.31 4.88
N LYS A 33 5.81 4.83 4.78
CA LYS A 33 6.88 5.24 5.71
C LYS A 33 7.16 6.75 5.67
N VAL A 34 7.05 7.38 4.50
CA VAL A 34 7.34 8.83 4.35
C VAL A 34 6.10 9.69 4.65
N PHE A 35 4.94 9.30 4.15
CA PHE A 35 3.74 10.13 4.15
C PHE A 35 2.64 9.66 5.10
N GLY A 36 2.75 8.44 5.65
CA GLY A 36 1.72 7.85 6.51
C GLY A 36 1.35 8.75 7.68
N GLN A 37 2.35 9.24 8.42
CA GLN A 37 2.13 10.19 9.52
C GLN A 37 1.37 11.44 9.07
N VAL A 38 1.77 12.05 7.94
CA VAL A 38 1.10 13.26 7.42
C VAL A 38 -0.35 12.97 7.04
N ILE A 39 -0.63 11.81 6.43
CA ILE A 39 -1.97 11.41 6.03
C ILE A 39 -2.86 11.22 7.27
N TYR A 40 -2.45 10.39 8.22
CA TYR A 40 -3.26 10.08 9.40
C TYR A 40 -3.41 11.30 10.33
N TYR A 41 -2.34 12.05 10.58
CA TYR A 41 -2.39 13.27 11.38
C TYR A 41 -3.28 14.35 10.76
N SER A 42 -3.23 14.54 9.44
CA SER A 42 -4.08 15.54 8.78
C SER A 42 -5.57 15.22 8.95
N LEU A 43 -5.94 13.94 9.09
CA LEU A 43 -7.32 13.50 9.28
C LEU A 43 -7.78 13.51 10.74
N SER A 44 -6.86 13.33 11.69
CA SER A 44 -7.15 13.40 13.13
C SER A 44 -7.10 14.83 13.68
N ALA A 45 -6.42 15.74 12.98
CA ALA A 45 -6.36 17.14 13.35
C ALA A 45 -7.76 17.77 13.44
N PRO A 46 -7.99 18.69 14.40
CA PRO A 46 -9.25 19.41 14.48
C PRO A 46 -9.50 20.19 13.19
N SER A 47 -10.77 20.27 12.80
CA SER A 47 -11.18 21.06 11.63
C SER A 47 -10.67 22.49 11.77
N SER A 48 -9.97 22.98 10.76
CA SER A 48 -9.55 24.38 10.72
C SER A 48 -10.78 25.29 10.79
N VAL A 49 -10.77 26.26 11.71
CA VAL A 49 -11.82 27.27 11.83
C VAL A 49 -11.27 28.56 11.23
N GLY A 50 -11.61 28.85 9.97
CA GLY A 50 -11.13 30.05 9.25
C GLY A 50 -10.91 29.80 7.75
N VAL A 51 -10.32 30.78 7.07
CA VAL A 51 -10.01 30.74 5.62
C VAL A 51 -8.63 30.10 5.36
N ASP A 52 -8.34 28.97 6.00
CA ASP A 52 -7.10 28.21 5.71
C ASP A 52 -7.36 27.20 4.59
N ILE A 53 -7.45 27.74 3.37
CA ILE A 53 -7.72 26.98 2.15
C ILE A 53 -6.64 25.91 1.91
N GLU A 54 -5.39 26.18 2.31
CA GLU A 54 -4.30 25.22 2.13
C GLU A 54 -4.47 24.00 3.05
N ALA A 55 -4.87 24.22 4.31
CA ALA A 55 -5.18 23.14 5.23
C ALA A 55 -6.38 22.30 4.77
N GLU A 56 -7.42 22.93 4.23
CA GLU A 56 -8.59 22.22 3.64
C GLU A 56 -8.17 21.36 2.45
N GLN A 57 -7.40 21.90 1.49
CA GLN A 57 -6.91 21.13 0.35
C GLN A 57 -5.99 19.97 0.77
N ARG A 58 -5.16 20.18 1.81
CA ARG A 58 -4.33 19.09 2.37
C ARG A 58 -5.22 18.00 2.96
N PHE A 59 -6.25 18.36 3.71
CA PHE A 59 -7.20 17.40 4.28
C PHE A 59 -7.88 16.59 3.17
N GLU A 60 -8.40 17.24 2.13
CA GLU A 60 -9.05 16.56 0.99
C GLU A 60 -8.13 15.56 0.30
N ARG A 61 -6.89 15.96 0.00
CA ARG A 61 -5.88 15.09 -0.61
C ARG A 61 -5.52 13.92 0.30
N CYS A 62 -5.30 14.17 1.59
CA CYS A 62 -4.96 13.12 2.56
C CYS A 62 -6.12 12.14 2.74
N ASN A 63 -7.36 12.63 2.71
CA ASN A 63 -8.55 11.77 2.79
C ASN A 63 -8.65 10.81 1.60
N LEU A 64 -8.37 11.29 0.38
CA LEU A 64 -8.30 10.42 -0.80
C LEU A 64 -7.20 9.37 -0.66
N CYS A 65 -6.01 9.76 -0.21
CA CYS A 65 -4.93 8.80 0.05
C CYS A 65 -5.32 7.76 1.11
N PHE A 66 -5.94 8.18 2.21
CA PHE A 66 -6.38 7.28 3.27
C PHE A 66 -7.40 6.23 2.77
N ILE A 67 -8.39 6.65 1.98
CA ILE A 67 -9.39 5.72 1.40
C ILE A 67 -8.70 4.64 0.54
N GLU A 68 -7.71 5.02 -0.27
CA GLU A 68 -6.93 4.07 -1.07
C GLU A 68 -6.03 3.19 -0.21
N LEU A 69 -5.41 3.72 0.85
CA LEU A 69 -4.63 2.90 1.79
C LEU A 69 -5.49 1.88 2.53
N GLU A 70 -6.71 2.23 2.94
CA GLU A 70 -7.64 1.28 3.57
C GLU A 70 -8.14 0.22 2.56
N LYS A 71 -8.24 0.54 1.27
CA LYS A 71 -8.43 -0.48 0.22
C LYS A 71 -7.23 -1.43 0.15
N VAL A 72 -6.00 -0.92 0.13
CA VAL A 72 -4.78 -1.74 0.10
C VAL A 72 -4.72 -2.67 1.32
N LYS A 73 -4.97 -2.13 2.52
CA LYS A 73 -4.95 -2.85 3.80
C LYS A 73 -5.84 -4.10 3.78
N ARG A 74 -7.03 -4.00 3.17
CA ARG A 74 -7.96 -5.14 3.02
C ARG A 74 -7.40 -6.30 2.17
N HIS A 75 -6.45 -6.05 1.29
CA HIS A 75 -5.83 -7.07 0.44
C HIS A 75 -4.54 -7.67 1.04
N LEU A 76 -3.96 -7.04 2.07
CA LEU A 76 -2.71 -7.52 2.68
C LEU A 76 -2.78 -8.93 3.27
N PRO A 77 -3.89 -9.38 3.89
CA PRO A 77 -3.99 -10.76 4.37
C PRO A 77 -3.83 -11.79 3.26
N ASP A 78 -4.35 -11.51 2.06
CA ASP A 78 -4.23 -12.41 0.92
C ASP A 78 -2.80 -12.46 0.37
N LEU A 79 -2.14 -11.31 0.31
CA LEU A 79 -0.75 -11.20 -0.14
C LEU A 79 0.22 -11.83 0.86
N SER A 80 -0.05 -11.71 2.15
CA SER A 80 0.76 -12.32 3.24
C SER A 80 0.77 -13.84 3.18
N ARG A 81 -0.21 -14.47 2.53
CA ARG A 81 -0.29 -15.94 2.35
C ARG A 81 0.50 -16.46 1.14
N LYS A 82 0.98 -15.59 0.25
CA LYS A 82 1.68 -15.98 -1.00
C LYS A 82 3.13 -16.46 -0.80
N GLY A 83 3.67 -16.35 0.42
CA GLY A 83 5.08 -16.67 0.73
C GLY A 83 6.08 -15.73 0.04
N GLY A 84 7.37 -15.99 0.23
CA GLY A 84 8.46 -15.26 -0.45
C GLY A 84 8.55 -13.77 -0.09
N SER A 85 9.12 -12.97 -1.00
CA SER A 85 9.29 -11.52 -0.82
C SER A 85 7.96 -10.78 -0.72
N ILE A 86 6.96 -11.18 -1.50
CA ILE A 86 5.61 -10.60 -1.47
C ILE A 86 5.00 -10.68 -0.06
N ALA A 87 5.07 -11.85 0.59
CA ALA A 87 4.53 -12.01 1.93
C ALA A 87 5.27 -11.14 2.95
N LYS A 88 6.61 -11.06 2.84
CA LYS A 88 7.44 -10.22 3.71
C LYS A 88 7.07 -8.74 3.56
N SER A 89 7.01 -8.23 2.33
CA SER A 89 6.67 -6.84 2.02
C SER A 89 5.23 -6.50 2.47
N ALA A 90 4.28 -7.42 2.29
CA ALA A 90 2.90 -7.24 2.73
C ALA A 90 2.76 -7.18 4.26
N GLN A 91 3.47 -8.05 4.99
CA GLN A 91 3.50 -8.03 6.45
C GLN A 91 4.13 -6.75 6.99
N GLU A 92 5.26 -6.32 6.41
CA GLU A 92 5.93 -5.08 6.81
C GLU A 92 5.02 -3.86 6.55
N LEU A 93 4.36 -3.80 5.39
CA LEU A 93 3.40 -2.76 5.07
C LEU A 93 2.23 -2.74 6.06
N ASN A 94 1.71 -3.90 6.47
CA ASN A 94 0.64 -3.97 7.46
C ASN A 94 1.08 -3.42 8.83
N LEU A 95 2.29 -3.76 9.27
CA LEU A 95 2.84 -3.23 10.53
C LEU A 95 3.00 -1.71 10.49
N VAL A 96 3.61 -1.18 9.42
CA VAL A 96 3.78 0.27 9.25
C VAL A 96 2.44 0.99 9.22
N LEU A 97 1.43 0.44 8.54
CA LEU A 97 0.08 1.00 8.52
C LEU A 97 -0.57 1.03 9.91
N GLN A 98 -0.35 -0.01 10.73
CA GLN A 98 -0.83 -0.03 12.12
C GLN A 98 -0.13 1.02 12.98
N GLU A 99 1.19 1.18 12.83
CA GLU A 99 1.98 2.16 13.57
C GLU A 99 1.51 3.59 13.30
N VAL A 100 1.28 3.96 12.03
CA VAL A 100 0.84 5.32 11.68
C VAL A 100 -0.64 5.58 11.98
N SER A 101 -1.45 4.53 12.19
CA SER A 101 -2.88 4.67 12.54
C SER A 101 -3.12 4.98 14.01
N CYS A 102 -2.15 4.73 14.89
CA CYS A 102 -2.25 4.96 16.33
C CYS A 102 -1.57 6.27 16.79
N GLY A 103 -1.07 7.08 15.84
CA GLY A 103 -0.46 8.38 16.09
C GLY A 103 -1.46 9.53 16.16
#